data_AF-A0A2V2EG11-F1
#
_entry.id   AF-A0A2V2EG11-F1
#
_cell.length_a   1.000
_cell.length_b   1.000
_cell.length_c   1.000
_cell.angle_alpha   90.00
_cell.angle_beta   90.00
_cell.angle_gamma   90.00
#
_symmetry.space_group_name_H-M   'P 1'
#
loop_
_entity.id
_entity.type
_entity.pdbx_description
1 polymer ?
#
loop_
_entity_poly.entity_id
_entity_poly.type
_entity_poly.pdbx_seq_one_letter_code
_entity_poly.pdbx_strand_id
1 'polypeptide(L)'
;MKKFIAALLVLITAFTLTACTVENKHVNEEDKPLRLVENGQSNYKIVVSQSEPSSEVYAAKELQKYIAQISGKTLDIISDQQAPSGNEIIVGNTVRKTFPTDLVSDGFILQTVGNNVYITGQNRGVIYGVYEFLEKYLDCGFYAEDCEEIPKNTSIAISQINENRQEPVFDYRDCYWKDYGNYDIRLKQKLNVGFSQTIPENLGGQPKYIGRCHTLGLLSTGHHSYEKQPCLSDETIYQTVLKNALDWIKSNPTANIISISQDDGAKFCTCEKCTATNEKYGGTPSGSLMVFVNRIAEDI
;
A
#
# COMPACT_ATOMS: atom_id res chain seq x y z
N MET A 1 -75.71 30.64 24.34
CA MET A 1 -74.63 30.14 23.46
C MET A 1 -73.25 30.66 23.89
N LYS A 2 -72.79 30.39 25.12
CA LYS A 2 -71.42 30.69 25.60
C LYS A 2 -70.91 29.66 26.63
N LYS A 3 -71.45 28.43 26.63
CA LYS A 3 -71.04 27.34 27.54
C LYS A 3 -70.70 26.02 26.84
N PHE A 4 -70.56 26.02 25.51
CA PHE A 4 -70.27 24.81 24.72
C PHE A 4 -68.92 24.81 24.00
N ILE A 5 -68.06 25.83 24.20
CA ILE A 5 -66.74 25.90 23.54
C ILE A 5 -65.57 25.61 24.51
N ALA A 6 -65.80 25.66 25.83
CA ALA A 6 -64.72 25.42 26.82
C ALA A 6 -64.43 23.93 27.09
N ALA A 7 -65.30 23.00 26.66
CA ALA A 7 -65.10 21.56 26.90
C ALA A 7 -64.31 20.85 25.78
N LEU A 8 -64.03 21.53 24.66
CA LEU A 8 -63.30 20.94 23.52
C LEU A 8 -61.78 21.20 23.56
N LEU A 9 -61.31 22.07 24.46
CA LEU A 9 -59.89 22.44 24.56
C LEU A 9 -59.13 21.76 25.72
N VAL A 10 -59.82 20.98 26.56
CA VAL A 10 -59.18 20.18 27.64
C VAL A 10 -59.08 18.70 27.27
N LEU A 11 -59.70 18.27 26.17
CA LEU A 11 -59.68 16.87 25.70
C LEU A 11 -58.60 16.56 24.65
N ILE A 12 -57.80 17.54 24.23
CA ILE A 12 -56.65 17.33 23.32
C ILE A 12 -55.31 17.30 24.09
N THR A 13 -55.27 17.69 25.36
CA THR A 13 -54.05 17.66 26.19
C THR A 13 -53.92 16.43 27.10
N ALA A 14 -54.75 15.40 26.91
CA ALA A 14 -54.70 14.15 27.69
C ALA A 14 -54.35 12.90 26.86
N PHE A 15 -53.81 13.06 25.64
CA PHE A 15 -53.39 11.95 24.77
C PHE A 15 -51.91 12.09 24.35
N THR A 16 -51.00 12.29 25.30
CA THR A 16 -49.55 12.07 25.08
C THR A 16 -48.88 11.34 26.25
N LEU A 17 -49.66 10.59 27.04
CA LEU A 17 -49.15 9.74 28.12
C LEU A 17 -49.50 8.28 27.85
N THR A 18 -48.93 7.72 26.78
CA THR A 18 -48.76 6.27 26.69
C THR A 18 -47.57 5.95 25.80
N ALA A 19 -46.62 5.22 26.39
CA ALA A 19 -45.50 4.54 25.77
C ALA A 19 -44.35 5.41 25.22
N CYS A 20 -43.63 6.10 26.12
CA CYS A 20 -42.17 5.90 26.10
C CYS A 20 -41.89 4.52 26.70
N THR A 21 -42.25 3.46 25.98
CA THR A 21 -41.41 2.27 26.04
C THR A 21 -40.07 2.74 25.53
N VAL A 22 -39.07 2.73 26.39
CA VAL A 22 -37.70 2.54 25.94
C VAL A 22 -37.78 1.31 25.05
N GLU A 23 -37.87 1.51 23.73
CA GLU A 23 -37.41 0.49 22.82
C GLU A 23 -36.00 0.23 23.32
N ASN A 24 -35.82 -0.91 23.98
CA ASN A 24 -34.54 -1.59 23.91
C ASN A 24 -34.28 -1.69 22.42
N LYS A 25 -33.60 -0.68 21.86
CA LYS A 25 -32.80 -0.86 20.68
C LYS A 25 -31.97 -2.07 21.06
N HIS A 26 -32.33 -3.22 20.49
CA HIS A 26 -31.38 -4.30 20.34
C HIS A 26 -30.17 -3.61 19.72
N VAL A 27 -29.17 -3.34 20.56
CA VAL A 27 -27.82 -3.11 20.07
C VAL A 27 -27.56 -4.43 19.37
N ASN A 28 -27.65 -4.43 18.04
CA ASN A 28 -27.17 -5.56 17.26
C ASN A 28 -25.78 -5.86 17.81
N GLU A 29 -25.49 -7.12 18.13
CA GLU A 29 -24.14 -7.49 18.59
C GLU A 29 -23.06 -7.01 17.60
N GLU A 30 -23.45 -6.74 16.35
CA GLU A 30 -22.67 -6.15 15.25
C GLU A 30 -22.25 -4.68 15.42
N ASP A 31 -22.72 -3.93 16.43
CA ASP A 31 -22.34 -2.52 16.63
C ASP A 31 -21.48 -2.27 17.89
N LYS A 32 -21.15 -3.32 18.65
CA LYS A 32 -20.35 -3.16 19.88
C LYS A 32 -18.87 -2.96 19.52
N PRO A 33 -18.18 -1.93 20.07
CA PRO A 33 -16.77 -1.73 19.82
C PRO A 33 -15.93 -2.88 20.42
N LEU A 34 -14.91 -3.31 19.67
CA LEU A 34 -13.94 -4.30 20.12
C LEU A 34 -12.94 -3.60 21.03
N ARG A 35 -12.84 -4.07 22.27
CA ARG A 35 -11.88 -3.57 23.26
C ARG A 35 -10.60 -4.40 23.19
N LEU A 36 -9.69 -3.99 22.32
CA LEU A 36 -8.41 -4.67 22.11
C LEU A 36 -7.53 -4.59 23.34
N VAL A 37 -7.56 -3.47 24.06
CA VAL A 37 -6.93 -3.29 25.37
C VAL A 37 -7.89 -2.49 26.25
N GLU A 38 -8.03 -2.86 27.52
CA GLU A 38 -8.86 -2.15 28.49
C GLU A 38 -8.10 -1.98 29.80
N ASN A 39 -7.85 -0.73 30.19
CA ASN A 39 -7.14 -0.37 31.42
C ASN A 39 -5.78 -1.10 31.57
N GLY A 40 -5.01 -1.20 30.49
CA GLY A 40 -3.70 -1.85 30.44
C GLY A 40 -3.76 -3.38 30.42
N GLN A 41 -4.95 -3.97 30.38
CA GLN A 41 -5.16 -5.41 30.30
C GLN A 41 -5.76 -5.81 28.97
N SER A 42 -5.45 -7.02 28.51
CA SER A 42 -6.02 -7.55 27.29
C SER A 42 -5.99 -9.07 27.29
N ASN A 43 -7.08 -9.65 26.79
CA ASN A 43 -7.18 -11.06 26.44
C ASN A 43 -7.01 -11.30 24.93
N TYR A 44 -6.68 -10.25 24.16
CA TYR A 44 -6.41 -10.37 22.74
C TYR A 44 -5.05 -11.01 22.49
N LYS A 45 -4.99 -11.80 21.41
CA LYS A 45 -3.75 -12.35 20.88
C LYS A 45 -3.61 -12.00 19.42
N ILE A 46 -2.39 -11.76 18.98
CA ILE A 46 -2.07 -11.63 17.56
C ILE A 46 -1.81 -13.04 17.02
N VAL A 47 -2.54 -13.44 15.99
CA VAL A 47 -2.44 -14.78 15.40
C VAL A 47 -1.82 -14.65 14.01
N VAL A 48 -0.78 -15.45 13.76
CA VAL A 48 -0.08 -15.50 12.47
C VAL A 48 0.15 -16.95 12.06
N SER A 49 0.18 -17.19 10.75
CA SER A 49 0.58 -18.49 10.19
C SER A 49 1.99 -18.83 10.64
N GLN A 50 2.22 -20.09 11.05
CA GLN A 50 3.57 -20.57 11.32
C GLN A 50 4.29 -20.87 9.99
N SER A 51 4.75 -19.81 9.33
CA SER A 51 5.72 -19.89 8.26
C SER A 51 7.02 -19.20 8.69
N GLU A 52 8.13 -19.58 8.07
CA GLU A 52 9.43 -18.89 8.08
C GLU A 52 9.32 -17.34 8.13
N PRO A 53 10.37 -16.59 8.50
CA PRO A 53 10.36 -15.13 8.45
C PRO A 53 9.68 -14.62 7.17
N SER A 54 8.53 -13.98 7.35
CA SER A 54 7.64 -13.56 6.26
C SER A 54 7.14 -12.14 6.49
N SER A 55 6.52 -11.56 5.46
CA SER A 55 5.85 -10.27 5.57
C SER A 55 4.76 -10.29 6.64
N GLU A 56 4.10 -11.43 6.84
CA GLU A 56 3.08 -11.63 7.88
C GLU A 56 3.67 -11.61 9.30
N VAL A 57 4.81 -12.29 9.52
CA VAL A 57 5.49 -12.29 10.82
C VAL A 57 6.03 -10.89 11.15
N TYR A 58 6.57 -10.18 10.16
CA TYR A 58 6.97 -8.78 10.33
C TYR A 58 5.78 -7.89 10.67
N ALA A 59 4.68 -8.00 9.93
CA ALA A 59 3.46 -7.22 10.15
C ALA A 59 2.89 -7.47 11.57
N ALA A 60 2.85 -8.72 12.03
CA ALA A 60 2.41 -9.07 13.38
C ALA A 60 3.29 -8.43 14.47
N LYS A 61 4.62 -8.36 14.24
CA LYS A 61 5.56 -7.72 15.18
C LYS A 61 5.43 -6.21 15.19
N GLU A 62 5.27 -5.56 14.04
CA GLU A 62 5.01 -4.11 14.00
C GLU A 62 3.69 -3.79 14.71
N LEU A 63 2.62 -4.55 14.45
CA LEU A 63 1.35 -4.39 15.15
C LEU A 63 1.51 -4.52 16.68
N GLN A 64 2.18 -5.57 17.15
CA GLN A 64 2.46 -5.78 18.57
C GLN A 64 3.23 -4.60 19.17
N LYS A 65 4.28 -4.14 18.47
CA LYS A 65 5.12 -3.00 18.89
C LYS A 65 4.27 -1.74 19.07
N TYR A 66 3.46 -1.35 18.10
CA TYR A 66 2.68 -0.12 18.22
C TYR A 66 1.54 -0.24 19.23
N ILE A 67 0.85 -1.39 19.34
CA ILE A 67 -0.13 -1.61 20.42
C ILE A 67 0.53 -1.46 21.80
N ALA A 68 1.73 -2.00 21.99
CA ALA A 68 2.48 -1.85 23.22
C ALA A 68 2.91 -0.40 23.47
N GLN A 69 3.32 0.33 22.44
CA GLN A 69 3.67 1.74 22.56
C GLN A 69 2.46 2.62 22.90
N ILE A 70 1.28 2.31 22.36
CA ILE A 70 0.04 3.05 22.63
C ILE A 70 -0.44 2.79 24.06
N SER A 71 -0.54 1.51 24.43
CA SER A 71 -1.27 1.09 25.63
C SER A 71 -0.43 0.61 26.81
N GLY A 72 0.86 0.39 26.59
CA GLY A 72 1.75 -0.28 27.56
C GLY A 72 1.53 -1.80 27.64
N LYS A 73 0.57 -2.36 26.90
CA LYS A 73 0.29 -3.80 26.88
C LYS A 73 0.88 -4.47 25.63
N THR A 74 1.81 -5.39 25.84
CA THR A 74 2.26 -6.32 24.79
C THR A 74 1.26 -7.47 24.69
N LEU A 75 0.67 -7.65 23.50
CA LEU A 75 -0.18 -8.81 23.18
C LEU A 75 0.69 -10.00 22.77
N ASP A 76 0.29 -11.21 23.11
CA ASP A 76 1.02 -12.40 22.69
C ASP A 76 0.86 -12.64 21.18
N ILE A 77 1.95 -12.97 20.49
CA ILE A 77 1.90 -13.50 19.12
C ILE A 77 1.88 -15.03 19.21
N ILE A 78 0.84 -15.64 18.66
CA ILE A 78 0.66 -17.10 18.65
C ILE A 78 0.51 -17.65 17.23
N SER A 79 0.84 -18.93 17.08
CA SER A 79 0.62 -19.69 15.84
C SER A 79 -0.87 -19.98 15.64
N ASP A 80 -1.33 -19.90 14.40
CA ASP A 80 -2.68 -20.29 13.99
C ASP A 80 -2.99 -21.79 14.17
N GLN A 81 -1.99 -22.62 14.46
CA GLN A 81 -2.14 -24.03 14.83
C GLN A 81 -2.67 -24.21 16.25
N GLN A 82 -2.60 -23.18 17.11
CA GLN A 82 -3.22 -23.23 18.42
C GLN A 82 -4.75 -23.14 18.30
N ALA A 83 -5.49 -23.57 19.32
CA ALA A 83 -6.95 -23.47 19.32
C ALA A 83 -7.41 -21.99 19.30
N PRO A 84 -8.48 -21.65 18.55
CA PRO A 84 -9.03 -20.30 18.56
C PRO A 84 -9.40 -19.83 19.97
N SER A 85 -9.03 -18.60 20.30
CA SER A 85 -9.27 -17.97 21.61
C SER A 85 -10.39 -16.93 21.61
N GLY A 86 -10.93 -16.59 20.42
CA GLY A 86 -12.13 -15.75 20.24
C GLY A 86 -11.93 -14.24 20.35
N ASN A 87 -10.80 -13.78 20.90
CA ASN A 87 -10.36 -12.38 20.87
C ASN A 87 -9.02 -12.33 20.13
N GLU A 88 -9.06 -12.40 18.80
CA GLU A 88 -7.86 -12.55 17.99
C GLU A 88 -7.71 -11.37 17.02
N ILE A 89 -6.47 -10.91 16.85
CA ILE A 89 -6.07 -10.09 15.71
C ILE A 89 -5.30 -11.00 14.76
N ILE A 90 -5.97 -11.48 13.73
CA ILE A 90 -5.45 -12.40 12.73
C ILE A 90 -4.70 -11.59 11.68
N VAL A 91 -3.40 -11.85 11.52
CA VAL A 91 -2.51 -11.17 10.58
C VAL A 91 -2.02 -12.19 9.54
N GLY A 92 -2.32 -11.93 8.27
CA GLY A 92 -1.93 -12.77 7.14
C GLY A 92 -2.93 -13.87 6.78
N ASN A 93 -2.47 -14.80 5.94
CA ASN A 93 -3.25 -15.93 5.47
C ASN A 93 -3.15 -17.09 6.47
N THR A 94 -4.12 -17.17 7.37
CA THR A 94 -4.17 -18.20 8.42
C THR A 94 -5.30 -19.20 8.19
N VAL A 95 -5.26 -20.32 8.91
CA VAL A 95 -6.35 -21.31 8.91
C VAL A 95 -7.66 -20.79 9.55
N ARG A 96 -7.66 -19.59 10.16
CA ARG A 96 -8.83 -19.03 10.86
C ARG A 96 -9.95 -18.61 9.93
N LYS A 97 -9.60 -18.15 8.72
CA LYS A 97 -10.56 -17.67 7.74
C LYS A 97 -9.92 -17.65 6.35
N THR A 98 -10.66 -18.15 5.37
CA THR A 98 -10.30 -17.98 3.96
C THR A 98 -10.70 -16.59 3.49
N PHE A 99 -9.76 -15.87 2.91
CA PHE A 99 -9.99 -14.58 2.26
C PHE A 99 -10.07 -14.71 0.75
N PRO A 100 -10.63 -13.71 0.05
CA PRO A 100 -10.61 -13.67 -1.40
C PRO A 100 -9.18 -13.78 -1.94
N THR A 101 -9.00 -14.59 -2.99
CA THR A 101 -7.70 -14.82 -3.63
C THR A 101 -7.46 -13.89 -4.84
N ASP A 102 -8.38 -12.99 -5.11
CA ASP A 102 -8.37 -12.03 -6.23
C ASP A 102 -7.66 -10.71 -5.90
N LEU A 103 -7.07 -10.57 -4.71
CA LEU A 103 -6.27 -9.40 -4.36
C LEU A 103 -5.07 -9.26 -5.30
N VAL A 104 -4.89 -8.06 -5.84
CA VAL A 104 -3.66 -7.70 -6.57
C VAL A 104 -2.46 -7.62 -5.62
N SER A 105 -1.25 -7.66 -6.18
CA SER A 105 -0.01 -7.52 -5.40
C SER A 105 -0.04 -6.21 -4.62
N ASP A 106 0.37 -6.25 -3.35
CA ASP A 106 0.31 -5.13 -2.40
C ASP A 106 -1.10 -4.73 -1.94
N GLY A 107 -2.15 -5.40 -2.43
CA GLY A 107 -3.51 -5.25 -1.94
C GLY A 107 -3.73 -5.91 -0.57
N PHE A 108 -4.68 -5.36 0.21
CA PHE A 108 -5.01 -5.86 1.54
C PHE A 108 -6.50 -5.69 1.88
N ILE A 109 -6.94 -6.44 2.89
CA ILE A 109 -8.30 -6.39 3.45
C ILE A 109 -8.20 -6.30 4.98
N LEU A 110 -8.95 -5.35 5.54
CA LEU A 110 -9.23 -5.24 6.98
C LEU A 110 -10.71 -5.52 7.23
N GLN A 111 -11.03 -6.36 8.20
CA GLN A 111 -12.41 -6.68 8.54
C GLN A 111 -12.51 -7.14 9.99
N THR A 112 -13.63 -6.88 10.65
CA THR A 112 -13.99 -7.53 11.91
C THR A 112 -15.10 -8.56 11.69
N VAL A 113 -15.03 -9.68 12.42
CA VAL A 113 -16.11 -10.67 12.50
C VAL A 113 -16.28 -11.06 13.96
N GLY A 114 -17.39 -10.69 14.58
CA GLY A 114 -17.60 -10.83 16.02
C GLY A 114 -16.54 -10.03 16.80
N ASN A 115 -15.70 -10.73 17.56
CA ASN A 115 -14.61 -10.13 18.34
C ASN A 115 -13.23 -10.27 17.68
N ASN A 116 -13.17 -10.79 16.45
CA ASN A 116 -11.91 -10.98 15.75
C ASN A 116 -11.66 -9.84 14.78
N VAL A 117 -10.42 -9.37 14.72
CA VAL A 117 -9.90 -8.45 13.71
C VAL A 117 -9.10 -9.27 12.71
N TYR A 118 -9.33 -9.05 11.43
CA TYR A 118 -8.59 -9.69 10.36
C TYR A 118 -7.85 -8.66 9.53
N ILE A 119 -6.56 -8.90 9.30
CA ILE A 119 -5.66 -8.10 8.49
C ILE A 119 -4.95 -9.06 7.53
N THR A 120 -5.39 -9.13 6.28
CA THR A 120 -4.76 -9.98 5.26
C THR A 120 -4.30 -9.15 4.07
N GLY A 121 -3.37 -9.66 3.28
CA GLY A 121 -2.98 -9.04 2.03
C GLY A 121 -2.06 -9.92 1.20
N GLN A 122 -1.82 -9.51 -0.04
CA GLN A 122 -0.92 -10.19 -0.95
C GLN A 122 0.46 -9.53 -0.92
N ASN A 123 1.51 -10.35 -0.77
CA ASN A 123 2.90 -9.90 -0.76
C ASN A 123 3.22 -8.89 0.37
N ARG A 124 3.51 -7.60 0.06
CA ARG A 124 3.69 -6.53 1.06
C ARG A 124 2.35 -6.04 1.63
N GLY A 125 1.23 -6.40 1.01
CA GLY A 125 -0.11 -5.91 1.37
C GLY A 125 -0.45 -6.14 2.83
N VAL A 126 -0.07 -7.27 3.44
CA VAL A 126 -0.30 -7.52 4.87
C VAL A 126 0.40 -6.49 5.77
N ILE A 127 1.59 -6.02 5.39
CA ILE A 127 2.34 -4.97 6.10
C ILE A 127 1.59 -3.64 5.95
N TYR A 128 1.15 -3.33 4.73
CA TYR A 128 0.37 -2.12 4.44
C TYR A 128 -0.98 -2.11 5.16
N GLY A 129 -1.63 -3.26 5.30
CA GLY A 129 -2.85 -3.43 6.07
C GLY A 129 -2.63 -3.18 7.56
N VAL A 130 -1.50 -3.62 8.13
CA VAL A 130 -1.15 -3.29 9.52
C VAL A 130 -0.94 -1.79 9.68
N TYR A 131 -0.20 -1.13 8.78
CA TYR A 131 -0.01 0.32 8.87
C TYR A 131 -1.32 1.09 8.66
N GLU A 132 -2.17 0.68 7.71
CA GLU A 132 -3.51 1.22 7.57
C GLU A 132 -4.34 1.04 8.84
N PHE A 133 -4.24 -0.13 9.49
CA PHE A 133 -4.94 -0.39 10.74
C PHE A 133 -4.51 0.59 11.85
N LEU A 134 -3.20 0.78 11.98
CA LEU A 134 -2.59 1.70 12.94
C LEU A 134 -2.98 3.16 12.66
N GLU A 135 -2.90 3.59 11.40
CA GLU A 135 -3.23 4.97 10.99
C GLU A 135 -4.72 5.26 11.14
N LYS A 136 -5.58 4.39 10.60
CA LYS A 136 -7.00 4.66 10.43
C LYS A 136 -7.84 4.38 11.68
N TYR A 137 -7.43 3.41 12.50
CA TYR A 137 -8.25 2.94 13.63
C TYR A 137 -7.58 3.13 14.99
N LEU A 138 -6.26 3.34 15.03
CA LEU A 138 -5.52 3.61 16.26
C LEU A 138 -4.89 5.00 16.30
N ASP A 139 -5.18 5.87 15.34
CA ASP A 139 -4.74 7.27 15.25
C ASP A 139 -3.20 7.46 15.26
N CYS A 140 -2.44 6.50 14.72
CA CYS A 140 -1.00 6.68 14.49
C CYS A 140 -0.72 7.56 13.26
N GLY A 141 0.40 8.29 13.27
CA GLY A 141 0.92 9.04 12.12
C GLY A 141 2.38 8.69 11.82
N PHE A 142 2.72 8.42 10.57
CA PHE A 142 4.07 8.00 10.15
C PHE A 142 4.67 8.97 9.13
N TYR A 143 5.20 10.12 9.55
CA TYR A 143 5.52 11.22 8.62
C TYR A 143 6.93 11.15 8.01
N ALA A 144 7.91 10.63 8.76
CA ALA A 144 9.29 10.43 8.31
C ALA A 144 9.96 9.31 9.14
N GLU A 145 11.20 8.95 8.79
CA GLU A 145 11.95 7.90 9.49
C GLU A 145 12.07 8.13 11.00
N ASP A 146 12.22 9.40 11.42
CA ASP A 146 12.35 9.84 12.81
C ASP A 146 11.16 10.69 13.29
N CYS A 147 10.07 10.71 12.53
CA CYS A 147 8.90 11.53 12.82
C CYS A 147 7.61 10.69 12.78
N GLU A 148 7.19 10.24 13.96
CA GLU A 148 5.96 9.49 14.17
C GLU A 148 5.13 10.13 15.28
N GLU A 149 3.81 10.03 15.13
CA GLU A 149 2.84 10.40 16.15
C GLU A 149 2.13 9.13 16.62
N ILE A 150 2.31 8.79 17.90
CA ILE A 150 1.79 7.56 18.48
C ILE A 150 0.98 7.94 19.72
N PRO A 151 -0.35 7.78 19.71
CA PRO A 151 -1.17 8.19 20.84
C PRO A 151 -0.83 7.36 22.08
N LYS A 152 -1.07 7.92 23.26
CA LYS A 152 -0.89 7.23 24.54
C LYS A 152 -2.25 7.02 25.20
N ASN A 153 -2.67 5.76 25.33
CA ASN A 153 -3.94 5.41 25.95
C ASN A 153 -3.91 3.97 26.49
N THR A 154 -4.19 3.78 27.78
CA THR A 154 -4.24 2.45 28.41
C THR A 154 -5.40 1.59 27.92
N SER A 155 -6.34 2.16 27.17
CA SER A 155 -7.42 1.43 26.52
C SER A 155 -7.43 1.67 25.02
N ILE A 156 -7.56 0.61 24.24
CA ILE A 156 -7.70 0.63 22.79
C ILE A 156 -9.04 0.00 22.46
N ALA A 157 -9.94 0.78 21.87
CA ALA A 157 -11.22 0.32 21.38
C ALA A 157 -11.40 0.74 19.91
N ILE A 158 -11.85 -0.19 19.08
CA ILE A 158 -12.16 0.07 17.67
C ILE A 158 -13.64 -0.21 17.40
N SER A 159 -14.23 0.52 16.46
CA SER A 159 -15.54 0.16 15.92
C SER A 159 -15.42 -1.08 15.02
N GLN A 160 -16.55 -1.73 14.75
CA GLN A 160 -16.60 -2.84 13.81
C GLN A 160 -16.24 -2.35 12.40
N ILE A 161 -15.51 -3.18 11.66
CA ILE A 161 -15.03 -2.91 10.30
C ILE A 161 -15.75 -3.89 9.38
N ASN A 162 -16.75 -3.41 8.64
CA ASN A 162 -17.48 -4.25 7.67
C ASN A 162 -16.52 -4.87 6.65
N GLU A 163 -15.78 -4.02 5.94
CA GLU A 163 -14.65 -4.36 5.08
C GLU A 163 -13.93 -3.05 4.68
N ASN A 164 -12.59 -3.02 4.79
CA ASN A 164 -11.74 -2.02 4.15
C ASN A 164 -10.75 -2.78 3.24
N ARG A 165 -11.11 -2.89 1.97
CA ARG A 165 -10.28 -3.46 0.90
C ARG A 165 -9.55 -2.33 0.17
N GLN A 166 -8.23 -2.42 0.06
CA GLN A 166 -7.43 -1.47 -0.71
C GLN A 166 -6.50 -2.20 -1.66
N GLU A 167 -6.45 -1.69 -2.89
CA GLU A 167 -5.62 -2.22 -3.96
C GLU A 167 -4.89 -1.04 -4.61
N PRO A 168 -3.56 -1.11 -4.78
CA PRO A 168 -2.82 -0.04 -5.41
C PRO A 168 -3.20 0.07 -6.90
N VAL A 169 -3.37 1.29 -7.36
CA VAL A 169 -3.57 1.59 -8.79
C VAL A 169 -2.25 1.51 -9.58
N PHE A 170 -1.12 1.73 -8.89
CA PHE A 170 0.21 1.73 -9.48
C PHE A 170 1.08 0.59 -8.91
N ASP A 171 1.63 -0.25 -9.79
CA ASP A 171 2.51 -1.36 -9.40
C ASP A 171 3.88 -0.90 -8.89
N TYR A 172 4.35 0.27 -9.33
CA TYR A 172 5.62 0.87 -8.95
C TYR A 172 5.36 2.19 -8.22
N ARG A 173 5.77 2.28 -6.95
CA ARG A 173 5.56 3.45 -6.09
C ARG A 173 6.85 3.81 -5.38
N ASP A 174 7.43 4.93 -5.79
CA ASP A 174 8.69 5.48 -5.26
C ASP A 174 8.51 6.96 -4.93
N CYS A 175 9.26 7.45 -3.95
CA CYS A 175 9.45 8.86 -3.67
C CYS A 175 10.95 9.13 -3.76
N TYR A 176 11.38 9.81 -4.83
CA TYR A 176 12.79 10.10 -5.08
C TYR A 176 13.29 11.25 -4.19
N TRP A 177 13.40 10.97 -2.89
CA TRP A 177 13.86 11.90 -1.88
C TRP A 177 14.71 11.18 -0.84
N LYS A 178 15.73 11.88 -0.29
CA LYS A 178 16.75 11.27 0.58
C LYS A 178 16.15 10.53 1.78
N ASP A 179 15.05 11.04 2.34
CA ASP A 179 14.43 10.51 3.57
C ASP A 179 13.67 9.21 3.30
N TYR A 180 13.48 8.82 2.03
CA TYR A 180 12.87 7.54 1.63
C TYR A 180 13.91 6.48 1.22
N GLY A 181 15.20 6.72 1.51
CA GLY A 181 16.26 5.75 1.27
C GLY A 181 16.11 4.47 2.11
N ASN A 182 15.67 4.59 3.36
CA ASN A 182 15.35 3.46 4.24
C ASN A 182 14.03 2.79 3.79
N TYR A 183 13.97 1.46 3.77
CA TYR A 183 12.73 0.76 3.43
C TYR A 183 11.68 0.81 4.53
N ASP A 184 12.04 1.05 5.79
CA ASP A 184 11.08 1.07 6.90
C ASP A 184 10.02 2.16 6.74
N ILE A 185 10.43 3.39 6.43
CA ILE A 185 9.49 4.49 6.15
C ILE A 185 8.69 4.28 4.88
N ARG A 186 9.30 3.64 3.85
CA ARG A 186 8.58 3.29 2.63
C ARG A 186 7.47 2.29 2.89
N LEU A 187 7.70 1.29 3.75
CA LEU A 187 6.68 0.33 4.14
C LEU A 187 5.50 1.00 4.87
N LYS A 188 5.79 1.97 5.76
CA LYS A 188 4.79 2.78 6.47
C LYS A 188 3.94 3.62 5.49
N GLN A 189 4.60 4.18 4.49
CA GLN A 189 3.98 5.03 3.45
C GLN A 189 3.44 4.24 2.25
N LYS A 190 3.36 2.91 2.35
CA LYS A 190 2.83 2.01 1.31
C LYS A 190 3.58 2.11 -0.04
N LEU A 191 4.84 2.56 -0.01
CA LEU A 191 5.78 2.60 -1.13
C LEU A 191 6.51 1.26 -1.25
N ASN A 192 6.85 0.86 -2.47
CA ASN A 192 7.43 -0.46 -2.75
C ASN A 192 8.76 -0.43 -3.51
N VAL A 193 9.25 0.75 -3.92
CA VAL A 193 10.57 0.92 -4.53
C VAL A 193 11.29 2.09 -3.86
N GLY A 194 12.62 2.13 -3.97
CA GLY A 194 13.41 3.27 -3.50
C GLY A 194 14.85 3.21 -4.00
N PHE A 195 15.56 4.34 -3.83
CA PHE A 195 16.87 4.52 -4.44
C PHE A 195 18.01 3.77 -3.74
N SER A 196 18.02 3.76 -2.41
CA SER A 196 19.21 3.35 -1.64
C SER A 196 19.15 1.89 -1.17
N GLN A 197 18.02 1.48 -0.58
CA GLN A 197 17.86 0.13 -0.07
C GLN A 197 16.77 -0.62 -0.82
N THR A 198 16.99 -1.91 -1.08
CA THR A 198 15.93 -2.79 -1.58
C THR A 198 15.09 -3.29 -0.42
N ILE A 199 13.77 -3.37 -0.59
CA ILE A 199 12.93 -4.11 0.37
C ILE A 199 13.37 -5.59 0.34
N PRO A 200 13.68 -6.21 1.50
CA PRO A 200 14.06 -7.62 1.56
C PRO A 200 12.97 -8.54 1.00
N GLU A 201 13.37 -9.64 0.35
CA GLU A 201 12.42 -10.60 -0.25
C GLU A 201 11.49 -11.23 0.80
N ASN A 202 11.96 -11.42 2.03
CA ASN A 202 11.13 -11.92 3.13
C ASN A 202 10.08 -10.90 3.62
N LEU A 203 10.17 -9.63 3.21
CA LEU A 203 9.15 -8.59 3.42
C LEU A 203 8.31 -8.36 2.14
N GLY A 204 8.49 -9.21 1.14
CA GLY A 204 7.78 -9.17 -0.15
C GLY A 204 8.57 -8.55 -1.30
N GLY A 205 9.81 -8.13 -1.07
CA GLY A 205 10.70 -7.65 -2.13
C GLY A 205 10.23 -6.32 -2.75
N GLN A 206 10.63 -6.07 -3.99
CA GLN A 206 10.21 -4.88 -4.76
C GLN A 206 10.09 -5.21 -6.26
N PRO A 207 9.27 -4.46 -7.03
CA PRO A 207 9.28 -4.51 -8.48
C PRO A 207 10.70 -4.42 -9.04
N LYS A 208 11.05 -5.36 -9.93
CA LYS A 208 12.37 -5.41 -10.55
C LYS A 208 12.36 -4.57 -11.83
N TYR A 209 13.28 -3.62 -11.86
CA TYR A 209 13.45 -2.65 -12.94
C TYR A 209 14.87 -2.85 -13.48
N ILE A 210 15.00 -3.22 -14.76
CA ILE A 210 16.28 -3.36 -15.48
C ILE A 210 16.77 -1.98 -15.91
N GLY A 211 17.99 -1.63 -15.50
CA GLY A 211 18.42 -0.23 -15.58
C GLY A 211 17.56 0.65 -14.66
N ARG A 212 17.64 1.97 -14.79
CA ARG A 212 16.70 2.90 -14.11
C ARG A 212 16.48 4.13 -14.98
N CYS A 213 17.55 4.86 -15.19
CA CYS A 213 17.64 6.02 -16.06
C CYS A 213 19.01 6.01 -16.76
N HIS A 214 19.17 6.85 -17.78
CA HIS A 214 20.44 7.07 -18.48
C HIS A 214 21.02 5.79 -19.09
N THR A 215 20.15 5.00 -19.70
CA THR A 215 20.54 3.68 -20.22
C THR A 215 20.94 3.70 -21.68
N LEU A 216 20.62 4.76 -22.44
CA LEU A 216 20.95 4.81 -23.87
C LEU A 216 22.46 4.79 -24.12
N GLY A 217 23.28 5.49 -23.33
CA GLY A 217 24.74 5.40 -23.46
C GLY A 217 25.24 3.98 -23.18
N LEU A 218 24.73 3.36 -22.11
CA LEU A 218 25.08 1.98 -21.75
C LEU A 218 24.68 0.97 -22.83
N LEU A 219 23.49 1.11 -23.40
CA LEU A 219 22.95 0.18 -24.40
C LEU A 219 23.55 0.39 -25.79
N SER A 220 24.05 1.59 -26.11
CA SER A 220 24.58 1.92 -27.44
C SER A 220 26.12 1.88 -27.52
N THR A 221 26.83 2.48 -26.56
CA THR A 221 28.30 2.62 -26.60
C THR A 221 28.99 1.95 -25.41
N GLY A 222 28.23 1.39 -24.46
CA GLY A 222 28.75 0.70 -23.28
C GLY A 222 29.21 1.63 -22.14
N HIS A 223 29.00 2.94 -22.25
CA HIS A 223 29.37 3.92 -21.22
C HIS A 223 28.42 5.13 -21.23
N HIS A 224 28.23 5.77 -20.08
CA HIS A 224 27.46 7.02 -20.00
C HIS A 224 28.20 8.15 -20.73
N SER A 225 27.46 8.94 -21.52
CA SER A 225 27.99 10.17 -22.11
C SER A 225 27.01 11.33 -21.93
N TYR A 226 27.18 12.08 -20.85
CA TYR A 226 26.40 13.30 -20.58
C TYR A 226 26.58 14.39 -21.66
N GLU A 227 27.67 14.31 -22.42
CA GLU A 227 28.05 15.28 -23.45
C GLU A 227 27.60 14.89 -24.86
N LYS A 228 27.22 13.63 -25.10
CA LYS A 228 26.86 13.12 -26.43
C LYS A 228 25.77 12.05 -26.36
N GLN A 229 24.57 12.42 -26.78
CA GLN A 229 23.51 11.45 -27.03
C GLN A 229 23.76 10.72 -28.36
N PRO A 230 23.39 9.43 -28.47
CA PRO A 230 23.47 8.72 -29.73
C PRO A 230 22.47 9.28 -30.76
N CYS A 231 22.75 9.04 -32.04
CA CYS A 231 21.83 9.40 -33.12
C CYS A 231 20.66 8.40 -33.18
N LEU A 232 19.46 8.84 -32.80
CA LEU A 232 18.27 7.99 -32.75
C LEU A 232 17.68 7.65 -34.12
N SER A 233 18.20 8.25 -35.20
CA SER A 233 17.87 7.90 -36.59
C SER A 233 18.93 7.01 -37.28
N ASP A 234 19.99 6.63 -36.56
CA ASP A 234 21.01 5.72 -37.05
C ASP A 234 20.58 4.27 -36.82
N GLU A 235 20.43 3.51 -37.90
CA GLU A 235 20.00 2.11 -37.83
C GLU A 235 21.01 1.23 -37.10
N THR A 236 22.31 1.55 -37.15
CA THR A 236 23.34 0.79 -36.42
C THR A 236 23.17 0.94 -34.91
N ILE A 237 22.85 2.16 -34.46
CA ILE A 237 22.55 2.45 -33.06
C ILE A 237 21.29 1.71 -32.63
N TYR A 238 20.24 1.75 -33.45
CA TYR A 238 18.99 1.02 -33.20
C TYR A 238 19.24 -0.47 -32.97
N GLN A 239 19.91 -1.14 -33.91
CA GLN A 239 20.19 -2.57 -33.82
C GLN A 239 21.06 -2.92 -32.61
N THR A 240 22.02 -2.06 -32.26
CA THR A 240 22.88 -2.25 -31.07
C THR A 240 22.08 -2.16 -29.78
N VAL A 241 21.23 -1.13 -29.64
CA VAL A 241 20.38 -0.95 -28.46
C VAL A 241 19.39 -2.09 -28.33
N LEU A 242 18.72 -2.50 -29.41
CA LEU A 242 17.77 -3.60 -29.41
C LEU A 242 18.43 -4.90 -28.93
N LYS A 243 19.57 -5.26 -29.53
CA LYS A 243 20.32 -6.46 -29.15
C LYS A 243 20.67 -6.44 -27.66
N ASN A 244 21.23 -5.34 -27.17
CA ASN A 244 21.69 -5.25 -25.78
C ASN A 244 20.51 -5.19 -24.78
N ALA A 245 19.40 -4.56 -25.15
CA ALA A 245 18.17 -4.57 -24.36
C ALA A 245 17.62 -6.00 -24.23
N LEU A 246 17.56 -6.76 -25.32
CA LEU A 246 17.16 -8.18 -25.30
C LEU A 246 18.12 -9.03 -24.44
N ASP A 247 19.42 -8.78 -24.49
CA ASP A 247 20.41 -9.47 -23.66
C ASP A 247 20.22 -9.16 -22.16
N TRP A 248 19.90 -7.89 -21.83
CA TRP A 248 19.55 -7.49 -20.46
C TRP A 248 18.26 -8.13 -19.98
N ILE A 249 17.21 -8.19 -20.82
CA ILE A 249 15.93 -8.85 -20.50
C ILE A 249 16.16 -10.34 -20.22
N LYS A 250 16.90 -11.04 -21.08
CA LYS A 250 17.22 -12.47 -20.89
C LYS A 250 17.97 -12.75 -19.58
N SER A 251 18.83 -11.82 -19.17
CA SER A 251 19.62 -11.95 -17.94
C SER A 251 18.85 -11.55 -16.68
N ASN A 252 17.65 -10.98 -16.81
CA ASN A 252 16.79 -10.53 -15.70
C ASN A 252 15.35 -11.04 -15.88
N PRO A 253 15.13 -12.38 -15.83
CA PRO A 253 13.85 -12.99 -16.22
C PRO A 253 12.67 -12.67 -15.28
N THR A 254 12.92 -12.06 -14.13
CA THR A 254 11.90 -11.65 -13.15
C THR A 254 11.59 -10.16 -13.17
N ALA A 255 12.18 -9.41 -14.10
CA ALA A 255 11.95 -7.99 -14.25
C ALA A 255 10.84 -7.69 -15.26
N ASN A 256 10.01 -6.73 -14.91
CA ASN A 256 8.81 -6.37 -15.69
C ASN A 256 8.97 -5.02 -16.38
N ILE A 257 10.06 -4.31 -16.11
CA ILE A 257 10.34 -2.97 -16.63
C ILE A 257 11.81 -2.92 -17.06
N ILE A 258 12.08 -2.35 -18.23
CA ILE A 258 13.41 -1.97 -18.69
C ILE A 258 13.44 -0.48 -19.02
N SER A 259 14.47 0.23 -18.58
CA SER A 259 14.68 1.63 -18.99
C SER A 259 15.41 1.67 -20.31
N ILE A 260 14.83 2.39 -21.27
CA ILE A 260 15.53 2.88 -22.46
C ILE A 260 15.35 4.39 -22.45
N SER A 261 16.32 5.09 -21.85
CA SER A 261 16.19 6.51 -21.55
C SER A 261 17.46 7.28 -21.86
N GLN A 262 17.27 8.55 -22.17
CA GLN A 262 18.33 9.50 -22.46
C GLN A 262 19.31 9.62 -21.28
N ASP A 263 20.60 9.73 -21.59
CA ASP A 263 21.61 10.07 -20.60
C ASP A 263 21.39 11.50 -20.10
N ASP A 264 21.78 11.79 -18.85
CA ASP A 264 21.60 13.14 -18.29
C ASP A 264 22.29 14.21 -19.15
N GLY A 265 21.53 15.17 -19.66
CA GLY A 265 22.09 16.26 -20.44
C GLY A 265 21.09 16.89 -21.40
N ALA A 266 21.33 18.15 -21.75
CA ALA A 266 20.47 18.93 -22.65
C ALA A 266 20.78 18.72 -24.14
N LYS A 267 21.88 18.03 -24.48
CA LYS A 267 22.29 17.80 -25.87
C LYS A 267 21.48 16.67 -26.50
N PHE A 268 21.28 16.73 -27.80
CA PHE A 268 20.59 15.71 -28.60
C PHE A 268 21.11 15.73 -30.05
N CYS A 269 20.79 14.71 -30.83
CA CYS A 269 21.20 14.66 -32.24
C CYS A 269 20.39 15.65 -33.09
N THR A 270 21.09 16.46 -33.88
CA THR A 270 20.50 17.48 -34.76
C THR A 270 20.64 17.15 -36.25
N CYS A 271 20.91 15.89 -36.60
CA CYS A 271 20.98 15.46 -37.99
C CYS A 271 19.63 15.65 -38.69
N GLU A 272 19.63 15.73 -40.03
CA GLU A 272 18.43 16.03 -40.83
C GLU A 272 17.24 15.12 -40.48
N LYS A 273 17.46 13.81 -40.30
CA LYS A 273 16.41 12.85 -39.95
C LYS A 273 15.86 13.04 -38.54
N CYS A 274 16.72 13.25 -37.54
CA CYS A 274 16.27 13.51 -36.16
C CYS A 274 15.54 14.84 -36.07
N THR A 275 16.07 15.89 -36.72
CA THR A 275 15.44 17.21 -36.79
C THR A 275 14.07 17.13 -37.45
N ALA A 276 13.95 16.48 -38.62
CA ALA A 276 12.65 16.31 -39.29
C ALA A 276 11.64 15.53 -38.43
N THR A 277 12.10 14.53 -37.67
CA THR A 277 11.24 13.78 -36.74
C THR A 277 10.79 14.65 -35.57
N ASN A 278 11.69 15.43 -34.98
CA ASN A 278 11.36 16.35 -33.89
C ASN A 278 10.35 17.41 -34.35
N GLU A 279 10.55 18.03 -35.52
CA GLU A 279 9.62 19.00 -36.11
C GLU A 279 8.22 18.40 -36.32
N LYS A 280 8.15 17.15 -36.82
CA LYS A 280 6.88 16.44 -37.00
C LYS A 280 6.06 16.33 -35.71
N TYR A 281 6.70 16.21 -34.55
CA TYR A 281 6.05 16.00 -33.24
C TYR A 281 6.10 17.24 -32.34
N GLY A 282 6.13 18.44 -32.93
CA GLY A 282 6.00 19.70 -32.18
C GLY A 282 7.33 20.42 -31.89
N GLY A 283 8.40 20.07 -32.60
CA GLY A 283 9.68 20.79 -32.54
C GLY A 283 10.51 20.47 -31.29
N THR A 284 10.19 19.42 -30.54
CA THR A 284 10.91 19.05 -29.32
C THR A 284 11.84 17.85 -29.56
N PRO A 285 13.00 17.77 -28.87
CA PRO A 285 13.91 16.63 -28.98
C PRO A 285 13.29 15.27 -28.63
N SER A 286 12.21 15.29 -27.84
CA SER A 286 11.44 14.10 -27.47
C SER A 286 10.78 13.40 -28.67
N GLY A 287 10.57 14.07 -29.81
CA GLY A 287 9.97 13.44 -30.98
C GLY A 287 10.77 12.24 -31.49
N SER A 288 12.08 12.42 -31.69
CA SER A 288 12.99 11.35 -32.09
C SER A 288 13.15 10.27 -31.01
N LEU A 289 13.14 10.66 -29.73
CA LEU A 289 13.18 9.71 -28.61
C LEU A 289 11.96 8.80 -28.59
N MET A 290 10.75 9.36 -28.67
CA MET A 290 9.52 8.58 -28.62
C MET A 290 9.40 7.61 -29.79
N VAL A 291 9.78 8.04 -31.01
CA VAL A 291 9.81 7.14 -32.18
C VAL A 291 10.79 5.99 -31.95
N PHE A 292 11.98 6.28 -31.43
CA PHE A 292 13.00 5.27 -31.20
C PHE A 292 12.57 4.25 -30.14
N VAL A 293 12.12 4.70 -28.96
CA VAL A 293 11.74 3.79 -27.87
C VAL A 293 10.49 3.00 -28.18
N ASN A 294 9.52 3.58 -28.90
CA ASN A 294 8.34 2.84 -29.34
C ASN A 294 8.73 1.73 -30.33
N ARG A 295 9.64 2.03 -31.27
CA ARG A 295 10.13 1.01 -32.21
C ARG A 295 10.86 -0.12 -31.48
N ILE A 296 11.69 0.19 -30.48
CA ILE A 296 12.31 -0.85 -29.65
C ILE A 296 11.24 -1.66 -28.91
N ALA A 297 10.22 -1.02 -28.35
CA ALA A 297 9.14 -1.72 -27.64
C ALA A 297 8.30 -2.62 -28.56
N GLU A 298 8.15 -2.29 -29.84
CA GLU A 298 7.49 -3.15 -30.84
C GLU A 298 8.32 -4.40 -31.19
N ASP A 299 9.65 -4.32 -31.07
CA ASP A 299 10.59 -5.38 -31.44
C ASP A 299 11.05 -6.26 -30.24
N ILE A 300 10.58 -6.00 -29.02
CA ILE A 300 10.84 -6.78 -27.79
C ILE A 300 9.67 -7.72 -27.50
#